data_AF-A0A7C2VR76-F1
#
_entry.id   AF-A0A7C2VR76-F1
#
_cell.length_a   1.000
_cell.length_b   1.000
_cell.length_c   1.000
_cell.angle_alpha   90.00
_cell.angle_beta   90.00
_cell.angle_gamma   90.00
#
_symmetry.space_group_name_H-M   'P 1'
#
loop_
_entity.id
_entity.type
_entity.pdbx_description
1 polymer ?
#
loop_
_entity_poly.entity_id
_entity_poly.type
_entity_poly.pdbx_seq_one_letter_code
_entity_poly.pdbx_strand_id
1 'polypeptide(L)'
;MSSIKKLVCRKRQGVVLIISMIFVLIFSALAVSMASLSGTNVQLATNQHKVNSALDAAQSGLECGKYLVATVVGLESTGDNTVSVDQANTVWTTFCQYVQDTALDGQTVPAPTRFTDSTGSGDQLITSSINFASTDAAFEMRFYRYDSDPCTIKLQSTGTDREVTKQIGMNMAITKDNEVLKYAIASRGKMWVTQNSTIHGPIFSTWNKPEWGAPVEATADTTVEGSINTVLAIADLENENIQLETLDANNNPVFDEYGNRVYSEADTVQGAHEGINYEVSDSDMPGMNENDYDTSSYASICTDIPAASTTREYFPHLAGDYSQPRASWSKAYDRNVYENQTFTNAKLPKGRHALFRNCTFEGVLFIETKESYQDSTSQTNNVRFENCTFNGAIVTNVPSSTNHWSWWTRNVLYFTGEATFDNTSSMQETTILAPNFNVNLGNTGALDEGGGNVLTGAVIGGIVDVRGNAEIYGTIISMYDTSAHPRGYVTNIGAADDGGSEGDVYSGGTISITPSADQLLPSGITSPIVIQPQQNTYSEGL
;
A
#
# COMPACT_ATOMS: atom_id res chain seq x y z
N MET A 1 -45.55 -62.10 -96.34
CA MET A 1 -46.06 -62.51 -95.01
C MET A 1 -44.89 -62.70 -94.06
N SER A 2 -44.67 -61.77 -93.12
CA SER A 2 -44.13 -62.03 -91.78
C SER A 2 -44.24 -60.74 -90.97
N SER A 3 -44.87 -60.84 -89.80
CA SER A 3 -45.32 -59.72 -88.96
C SER A 3 -44.27 -59.38 -87.91
N ILE A 4 -43.77 -58.14 -87.91
CA ILE A 4 -42.95 -57.60 -86.81
C ILE A 4 -43.88 -56.82 -85.88
N LYS A 5 -44.19 -57.43 -84.72
CA LYS A 5 -44.91 -56.79 -83.62
C LYS A 5 -44.06 -55.67 -83.01
N LYS A 6 -44.49 -54.41 -83.14
CA LYS A 6 -43.95 -53.28 -82.36
C LYS A 6 -44.33 -53.44 -80.89
N LEU A 7 -43.33 -53.63 -80.02
CA LEU A 7 -43.49 -53.50 -78.57
C LEU A 7 -43.81 -52.03 -78.24
N VAL A 8 -45.01 -51.76 -77.74
CA VAL A 8 -45.39 -50.44 -77.22
C VAL A 8 -44.85 -50.32 -75.80
N CYS A 9 -43.74 -49.59 -75.64
CA CYS A 9 -43.28 -49.15 -74.32
C CYS A 9 -44.21 -48.02 -73.82
N ARG A 10 -45.00 -48.30 -72.79
CA ARG A 10 -45.93 -47.34 -72.17
C ARG A 10 -45.10 -46.26 -71.46
N LYS A 11 -44.96 -45.08 -72.07
CA LYS A 11 -44.26 -43.92 -71.47
C LYS A 11 -44.94 -43.54 -70.14
N ARG A 12 -44.26 -43.74 -69.02
CA ARG A 12 -44.72 -43.38 -67.65
C ARG A 12 -44.62 -41.87 -67.40
N GLN A 13 -45.28 -41.04 -68.21
CA GLN A 13 -45.22 -39.58 -68.10
C GLN A 13 -45.87 -39.03 -66.81
N GLY A 14 -46.90 -39.71 -66.29
CA GLY A 14 -47.56 -39.30 -65.04
C GLY A 14 -46.70 -39.49 -63.79
N VAL A 15 -45.87 -40.53 -63.74
CA VAL A 15 -45.00 -40.80 -62.57
C VAL A 15 -43.86 -39.78 -62.50
N VAL A 16 -43.31 -39.36 -63.64
CA VAL A 16 -42.26 -38.33 -63.71
C VAL A 16 -42.79 -36.97 -63.23
N LEU A 17 -44.01 -36.60 -63.62
CA LEU A 17 -44.65 -35.35 -63.19
C LEU A 17 -44.88 -35.31 -61.67
N ILE A 18 -45.33 -36.42 -61.08
CA ILE A 18 -45.52 -36.54 -59.63
C ILE A 18 -44.19 -36.42 -58.89
N ILE A 19 -43.14 -37.10 -59.36
CA ILE A 19 -41.80 -37.01 -58.76
C ILE A 19 -41.25 -35.58 -58.85
N SER A 20 -41.42 -34.91 -60.00
CA SER A 20 -41.01 -33.51 -60.16
C SER A 20 -41.78 -32.57 -59.24
N MET A 21 -43.10 -32.75 -59.06
CA MET A 21 -43.90 -31.95 -58.12
C MET A 21 -43.48 -32.17 -56.67
N ILE A 22 -43.22 -33.42 -56.27
CA ILE A 22 -42.69 -33.74 -54.94
C ILE A 22 -41.33 -33.07 -54.73
N PHE A 23 -40.45 -33.10 -55.74
CA PHE A 23 -39.13 -32.47 -55.67
C PHE A 23 -39.24 -30.96 -55.52
N VAL A 24 -40.06 -30.28 -56.32
CA VAL A 24 -40.29 -28.84 -56.21
C VAL A 24 -40.85 -28.48 -54.82
N LEU A 25 -41.84 -29.23 -54.32
CA LEU A 25 -42.39 -28.99 -52.98
C LEU A 25 -41.34 -29.11 -51.87
N ILE A 26 -40.51 -30.15 -51.90
CA ILE A 26 -39.46 -30.37 -50.90
C ILE A 26 -38.40 -29.25 -50.97
N PHE A 27 -37.93 -28.89 -52.17
CA PHE A 27 -36.90 -27.85 -52.33
C PHE A 27 -37.43 -26.45 -52.00
N SER A 28 -38.69 -26.14 -52.31
CA SER A 28 -39.31 -24.89 -51.87
C SER A 28 -39.47 -24.83 -50.35
N ALA A 29 -39.89 -25.93 -49.70
CA ALA A 29 -39.98 -25.98 -48.25
C ALA A 29 -38.59 -25.84 -47.58
N LEU A 30 -37.57 -26.51 -48.12
CA LEU A 30 -36.19 -26.40 -47.66
C LEU A 30 -35.64 -24.98 -47.85
N ALA A 31 -35.90 -24.35 -49.01
CA ALA A 31 -35.45 -22.99 -49.29
C ALA A 31 -36.08 -21.96 -48.32
N VAL A 32 -37.37 -22.08 -48.02
CA VAL A 32 -38.05 -21.23 -47.04
C VAL A 32 -37.48 -21.46 -45.63
N SER A 33 -37.22 -22.72 -45.26
CA SER A 33 -36.60 -23.06 -43.98
C SER A 33 -35.19 -22.47 -43.85
N MET A 34 -34.34 -22.61 -44.87
CA MET A 34 -32.99 -22.04 -44.89
C MET A 34 -33.00 -20.52 -44.87
N ALA A 35 -33.93 -19.88 -45.61
CA ALA A 35 -34.09 -18.42 -45.57
C ALA A 35 -34.50 -17.93 -44.17
N SER A 36 -35.40 -18.65 -43.49
CA SER A 36 -35.79 -18.36 -42.11
C SER A 36 -34.64 -18.56 -41.12
N LEU A 37 -33.87 -19.65 -41.24
CA LEU A 37 -32.68 -19.91 -40.42
C LEU A 37 -31.60 -18.85 -40.66
N SER A 38 -31.39 -18.42 -41.90
CA SER A 38 -30.46 -17.34 -42.21
C SER A 38 -30.91 -16.01 -41.61
N GLY A 39 -32.20 -15.69 -41.70
CA GLY A 39 -32.76 -14.48 -41.10
C GLY A 39 -32.61 -14.46 -39.59
N THR A 40 -32.90 -15.58 -38.92
CA THR A 40 -32.72 -15.72 -37.46
C THR A 40 -31.25 -15.62 -37.05
N ASN A 41 -30.33 -16.22 -37.81
CA ASN A 41 -28.90 -16.09 -37.55
C ASN A 41 -28.39 -14.64 -37.71
N VAL A 42 -28.84 -13.91 -38.73
CA VAL A 42 -28.49 -12.49 -38.92
C VAL A 42 -29.03 -11.64 -37.77
N GLN A 43 -30.25 -11.89 -37.32
CA GLN A 43 -30.84 -11.20 -36.18
C GLN A 43 -30.08 -11.50 -34.88
N LEU A 44 -29.71 -12.76 -34.65
CA LEU A 44 -28.92 -13.16 -33.48
C LEU A 44 -27.54 -12.47 -33.48
N ALA A 45 -26.85 -12.47 -34.62
CA ALA A 45 -25.56 -11.79 -34.77
C ALA A 45 -25.68 -10.29 -34.53
N THR A 46 -26.75 -9.66 -35.05
CA THR A 46 -27.04 -8.23 -34.84
C THR A 46 -27.31 -7.93 -33.36
N ASN A 47 -28.09 -8.78 -32.69
CA ASN A 47 -28.38 -8.62 -31.27
C ASN A 47 -27.12 -8.77 -30.42
N GLN A 48 -26.28 -9.78 -30.71
CA GLN A 48 -25.01 -9.98 -30.02
C GLN A 48 -24.07 -8.78 -30.20
N HIS A 49 -23.98 -8.26 -31.44
CA HIS A 49 -23.19 -7.07 -31.72
C HIS A 49 -23.68 -5.87 -30.91
N LYS A 50 -24.98 -5.57 -30.90
CA LYS A 50 -25.54 -4.45 -30.13
C LYS A 50 -25.33 -4.61 -28.63
N VAL A 51 -25.47 -5.83 -28.11
CA VAL A 51 -25.24 -6.16 -26.70
C VAL A 51 -23.79 -5.91 -26.30
N ASN A 52 -22.83 -6.36 -27.10
CA ASN A 52 -21.41 -6.14 -26.84
C ASN A 52 -21.07 -4.65 -26.97
N SER A 53 -21.55 -3.99 -28.01
CA SER A 53 -21.34 -2.56 -28.26
C SER A 53 -21.86 -1.69 -27.10
N ALA A 54 -23.05 -2.00 -26.55
CA ALA A 54 -23.58 -1.33 -25.36
C ALA A 54 -22.75 -1.63 -24.09
N LEU A 55 -22.18 -2.83 -23.96
CA LEU A 55 -21.30 -3.18 -22.84
C LEU A 55 -19.95 -2.47 -22.94
N ASP A 56 -19.33 -2.43 -24.12
CA ASP A 56 -18.06 -1.73 -24.38
C ASP A 56 -18.21 -0.22 -24.12
N ALA A 57 -19.37 0.35 -24.49
CA ALA A 57 -19.72 1.72 -24.15
C ALA A 57 -19.81 1.93 -22.63
N ALA A 58 -20.48 1.03 -21.90
CA ALA A 58 -20.57 1.09 -20.44
C ALA A 58 -19.18 0.97 -19.78
N GLN A 59 -18.31 0.09 -20.28
CA GLN A 59 -16.93 -0.05 -19.81
C GLN A 59 -16.12 1.23 -20.05
N SER A 60 -16.28 1.85 -21.21
CA SER A 60 -15.65 3.15 -21.50
C SER A 60 -16.10 4.22 -20.49
N GLY A 61 -17.39 4.27 -20.17
CA GLY A 61 -17.90 5.19 -19.15
C GLY A 61 -17.38 4.87 -17.75
N LEU A 62 -17.23 3.59 -17.38
CA LEU A 62 -16.62 3.20 -16.12
C LEU A 62 -15.16 3.70 -16.01
N GLU A 63 -14.37 3.56 -17.08
CA GLU A 63 -12.99 4.04 -17.12
C GLU A 63 -12.91 5.58 -17.10
N CYS A 64 -13.80 6.29 -17.80
CA CYS A 64 -13.92 7.75 -17.67
C CYS A 64 -14.26 8.17 -16.24
N GLY A 65 -15.12 7.43 -15.55
CA GLY A 65 -15.48 7.72 -14.17
C GLY A 65 -14.34 7.48 -13.19
N LYS A 66 -13.56 6.40 -13.39
CA LYS A 66 -12.30 6.16 -12.65
C LYS A 66 -11.29 7.26 -12.90
N TYR A 67 -11.16 7.73 -14.13
CA TYR A 67 -10.27 8.84 -14.47
C TYR A 67 -10.66 10.11 -13.70
N LEU A 68 -11.94 10.52 -13.72
CA LEU A 68 -12.41 11.69 -12.97
C LEU A 68 -12.10 11.61 -11.47
N VAL A 69 -12.24 10.41 -10.91
CA VAL A 69 -11.93 10.11 -9.51
C VAL A 69 -10.43 10.16 -9.24
N ALA A 70 -9.59 9.65 -10.14
CA ALA A 70 -8.15 9.67 -9.99
C ALA A 70 -7.53 11.07 -10.19
N THR A 71 -8.19 11.94 -10.96
CA THR A 71 -7.67 13.27 -11.29
C THR A 71 -8.34 14.42 -10.52
N VAL A 72 -9.29 14.12 -9.64
CA VAL A 72 -9.92 15.13 -8.78
C VAL A 72 -8.85 15.83 -7.94
N VAL A 73 -8.97 17.15 -7.82
CA VAL A 73 -8.07 17.99 -7.04
C VAL A 73 -8.85 18.78 -5.99
N GLY A 74 -8.15 19.25 -4.95
CA GLY A 74 -8.75 20.09 -3.90
C GLY A 74 -9.54 19.33 -2.85
N LEU A 75 -9.35 18.01 -2.76
CA LEU A 75 -9.80 17.24 -1.60
C LEU A 75 -8.99 17.64 -0.37
N GLU A 76 -9.64 17.69 0.78
CA GLU A 76 -8.97 18.00 2.05
C GLU A 76 -8.14 16.82 2.56
N SER A 77 -7.32 17.06 3.59
CA SER A 77 -6.57 16.02 4.30
C SER A 77 -7.20 15.73 5.67
N THR A 78 -6.93 14.55 6.22
CA THR A 78 -7.38 14.18 7.56
C THR A 78 -6.22 13.61 8.40
N GLY A 79 -6.17 14.01 9.67
CA GLY A 79 -5.24 13.45 10.67
C GLY A 79 -5.80 12.22 11.37
N ASP A 80 -7.10 11.96 11.25
CA ASP A 80 -7.76 10.79 11.85
C ASP A 80 -7.55 9.54 10.99
N ASN A 81 -7.66 8.36 11.57
CA ASN A 81 -7.59 7.08 10.85
C ASN A 81 -8.78 6.87 9.90
N THR A 82 -9.92 7.52 10.14
CA THR A 82 -11.13 7.43 9.32
C THR A 82 -11.56 8.79 8.79
N VAL A 83 -12.28 8.79 7.66
CA VAL A 83 -12.96 9.98 7.15
C VAL A 83 -14.29 10.16 7.88
N SER A 84 -14.50 11.33 8.47
CA SER A 84 -15.77 11.67 9.13
C SER A 84 -16.89 11.92 8.13
N VAL A 85 -18.15 11.85 8.59
CA VAL A 85 -19.32 12.14 7.74
C VAL A 85 -19.27 13.56 7.15
N ASP A 86 -18.80 14.55 7.92
CA ASP A 86 -18.69 15.93 7.47
C ASP A 86 -17.63 16.07 6.37
N GLN A 87 -16.46 15.44 6.55
CA GLN A 87 -15.42 15.38 5.51
C GLN A 87 -15.92 14.66 4.25
N ALA A 88 -16.64 13.55 4.40
CA ALA A 88 -17.22 12.83 3.26
C ALA A 88 -18.24 13.71 2.49
N ASN A 89 -19.00 14.56 3.19
CA ASN A 89 -19.90 15.53 2.57
C ASN A 89 -19.16 16.64 1.81
N THR A 90 -18.06 17.13 2.36
CA THR A 90 -17.17 18.08 1.68
C THR A 90 -16.58 17.45 0.42
N VAL A 91 -16.02 16.23 0.52
CA VAL A 91 -15.45 15.48 -0.60
C VAL A 91 -16.47 15.29 -1.71
N TRP A 92 -17.70 14.87 -1.38
CA TRP A 92 -18.76 14.71 -2.38
C TRP A 92 -19.08 16.02 -3.11
N THR A 93 -19.15 17.13 -2.37
CA THR A 93 -19.42 18.45 -2.95
C THR A 93 -18.30 18.87 -3.90
N THR A 94 -17.04 18.74 -3.46
CA THR A 94 -15.85 19.04 -4.27
C THR A 94 -15.76 18.16 -5.50
N PHE A 95 -15.99 16.85 -5.36
CA PHE A 95 -15.97 15.91 -6.47
C PHE A 95 -17.05 16.21 -7.50
N CYS A 96 -18.27 16.50 -7.06
CA CYS A 96 -19.36 16.87 -7.97
C CYS A 96 -19.01 18.12 -8.76
N GLN A 97 -18.51 19.17 -8.09
CA GLN A 97 -18.07 20.39 -8.75
C GLN A 97 -16.96 20.12 -9.77
N TYR A 98 -15.98 19.28 -9.40
CA TYR A 98 -14.89 18.88 -10.30
C TYR A 98 -15.39 18.18 -11.56
N VAL A 99 -16.33 17.23 -11.42
CA VAL A 99 -16.95 16.55 -12.58
C VAL A 99 -17.69 17.55 -13.48
N GLN A 100 -18.38 18.52 -12.88
CA GLN A 100 -19.08 19.57 -13.62
C GLN A 100 -18.14 20.51 -14.37
N ASP A 101 -17.03 20.91 -13.75
CA ASP A 101 -16.04 21.81 -14.35
C ASP A 101 -15.19 21.10 -15.41
N THR A 102 -14.88 19.82 -15.20
CA THR A 102 -14.13 18.99 -16.16
C THR A 102 -14.91 18.83 -17.46
N ALA A 103 -16.26 18.74 -17.37
CA ALA A 103 -17.17 18.73 -18.52
C ALA A 103 -16.67 17.84 -19.66
N LEU A 104 -16.50 16.54 -19.39
CA LEU A 104 -15.92 15.58 -20.35
C LEU A 104 -16.59 15.69 -21.72
N ASP A 105 -15.78 15.73 -22.77
CA ASP A 105 -16.22 15.97 -24.16
C ASP A 105 -17.01 17.28 -24.36
N GLY A 106 -16.75 18.29 -23.52
CA GLY A 106 -17.45 19.57 -23.53
C GLY A 106 -18.92 19.48 -23.09
N GLN A 107 -19.34 18.35 -22.52
CA GLN A 107 -20.72 18.13 -22.12
C GLN A 107 -21.02 18.81 -20.78
N THR A 108 -22.08 19.61 -20.74
CA THR A 108 -22.58 20.19 -19.49
C THR A 108 -23.08 19.08 -18.56
N VAL A 109 -22.61 19.07 -17.31
CA VAL A 109 -23.10 18.17 -16.27
C VAL A 109 -24.06 18.93 -15.34
N PRO A 110 -25.33 18.49 -15.20
CA PRO A 110 -26.29 19.09 -14.27
C PRO A 110 -25.81 19.10 -12.82
N ALA A 111 -26.40 19.97 -11.98
CA ALA A 111 -26.11 19.97 -10.55
C ALA A 111 -26.55 18.66 -9.87
N PRO A 112 -25.88 18.24 -8.77
CA PRO A 112 -26.31 17.09 -7.99
C PRO A 112 -27.76 17.20 -7.52
N THR A 113 -28.46 16.08 -7.50
CA THR A 113 -29.88 15.99 -7.10
C THR A 113 -30.09 14.92 -6.05
N ARG A 114 -31.20 15.02 -5.32
CA ARG A 114 -31.64 13.98 -4.41
C ARG A 114 -32.36 12.86 -5.15
N PHE A 115 -32.18 11.63 -4.68
CA PHE A 115 -32.95 10.47 -5.13
C PHE A 115 -33.42 9.62 -3.94
N THR A 116 -34.42 8.79 -4.19
CA THR A 116 -34.89 7.74 -3.27
C THR A 116 -35.24 6.52 -4.10
N ASP A 117 -34.72 5.36 -3.69
CA ASP A 117 -35.02 4.06 -4.28
C ASP A 117 -35.38 3.03 -3.18
N SER A 118 -35.39 1.74 -3.51
CA SER A 118 -35.69 0.67 -2.54
C SER A 118 -34.62 0.47 -1.46
N THR A 119 -33.40 0.96 -1.69
CA THR A 119 -32.26 0.83 -0.78
C THR A 119 -32.23 2.00 0.20
N GLY A 120 -32.62 3.20 -0.23
CA GLY A 120 -32.72 4.37 0.64
C GLY A 120 -32.75 5.69 -0.13
N SER A 121 -32.49 6.78 0.59
CA SER A 121 -32.33 8.11 0.02
C SER A 121 -30.86 8.51 -0.06
N GLY A 122 -30.54 9.39 -1.01
CA GLY A 122 -29.16 9.78 -1.27
C GLY A 122 -29.02 10.93 -2.25
N ASP A 123 -27.76 11.28 -2.54
CA ASP A 123 -27.38 12.27 -3.53
C ASP A 123 -26.87 11.58 -4.80
N GLN A 124 -27.15 12.15 -5.96
CA GLN A 124 -26.66 11.66 -7.25
C GLN A 124 -26.23 12.79 -8.17
N LEU A 125 -25.23 12.50 -9.00
CA LEU A 125 -24.79 13.29 -10.13
C LEU A 125 -24.85 12.41 -11.37
N ILE A 126 -25.60 12.83 -12.39
CA ILE A 126 -25.73 12.12 -13.66
C ILE A 126 -25.11 13.00 -14.74
N THR A 127 -24.13 12.47 -15.48
CA THR A 127 -23.52 13.19 -16.58
C THR A 127 -24.44 13.25 -17.78
N SER A 128 -24.20 14.15 -18.73
CA SER A 128 -24.85 14.03 -20.04
C SER A 128 -24.32 12.79 -20.79
N SER A 129 -25.10 12.29 -21.74
CA SER A 129 -24.68 11.18 -22.58
C SER A 129 -23.55 11.58 -23.53
N ILE A 130 -22.46 10.80 -23.53
CA ILE A 130 -21.31 10.96 -24.41
C ILE A 130 -21.45 9.94 -25.56
N ASN A 131 -21.40 10.44 -26.80
CA ASN A 131 -21.65 9.63 -27.99
C ASN A 131 -20.34 9.31 -28.72
N PHE A 132 -20.20 8.08 -29.20
CA PHE A 132 -19.08 7.73 -30.08
C PHE A 132 -19.43 8.14 -31.50
N ALA A 133 -18.88 9.25 -31.98
CA ALA A 133 -19.27 9.95 -33.23
C ALA A 133 -19.45 9.11 -34.51
N SER A 134 -18.90 7.89 -34.58
CA SER A 134 -19.01 6.97 -35.74
C SER A 134 -20.02 5.83 -35.56
N THR A 135 -20.68 5.74 -34.41
CA THR A 135 -21.59 4.65 -34.04
C THR A 135 -22.85 5.19 -33.37
N ASP A 136 -23.86 4.32 -33.21
CA ASP A 136 -25.05 4.62 -32.40
C ASP A 136 -24.83 4.31 -30.90
N ALA A 137 -23.57 4.05 -30.52
CA ALA A 137 -23.22 3.73 -29.14
C ALA A 137 -22.94 5.01 -28.34
N ALA A 138 -23.35 5.00 -27.08
CA ALA A 138 -23.15 6.10 -26.15
C ALA A 138 -23.06 5.57 -24.71
N PHE A 139 -22.56 6.39 -23.80
CA PHE A 139 -22.62 6.09 -22.38
C PHE A 139 -23.01 7.30 -21.56
N GLU A 140 -23.53 7.02 -20.37
CA GLU A 140 -23.83 7.99 -19.33
C GLU A 140 -23.24 7.48 -18.01
N MET A 141 -22.73 8.37 -17.18
CA MET A 141 -22.24 8.03 -15.84
C MET A 141 -23.17 8.60 -14.78
N ARG A 142 -23.44 7.78 -13.76
CA ARG A 142 -24.15 8.16 -12.54
C ARG A 142 -23.24 7.89 -11.35
N PHE A 143 -22.84 8.96 -10.68
CA PHE A 143 -22.23 8.89 -9.35
C PHE A 143 -23.33 9.08 -8.32
N TYR A 144 -23.39 8.24 -7.30
CA TYR A 144 -24.40 8.38 -6.25
C TYR A 144 -23.94 7.79 -4.92
N ARG A 145 -24.48 8.29 -3.81
CA ARG A 145 -24.19 7.79 -2.47
C ARG A 145 -25.46 7.82 -1.61
N TYR A 146 -25.55 6.94 -0.61
CA TYR A 146 -26.70 6.87 0.29
C TYR A 146 -26.43 7.63 1.58
N ASP A 147 -27.48 8.19 2.20
CA ASP A 147 -27.37 8.89 3.49
C ASP A 147 -26.87 7.96 4.62
N SER A 148 -27.12 6.65 4.49
CA SER A 148 -26.68 5.64 5.45
C SER A 148 -25.20 5.30 5.35
N ASP A 149 -24.55 5.65 4.23
CA ASP A 149 -23.14 5.38 3.97
C ASP A 149 -22.52 6.50 3.10
N PRO A 150 -22.29 7.69 3.69
CA PRO A 150 -21.79 8.85 2.97
C PRO A 150 -20.34 8.70 2.50
N CYS A 151 -19.60 7.74 3.05
CA CYS A 151 -18.20 7.45 2.70
C CYS A 151 -18.07 6.51 1.50
N THR A 152 -19.17 6.03 0.91
CA THR A 152 -19.13 5.21 -0.32
C THR A 152 -19.87 5.90 -1.46
N ILE A 153 -19.11 6.26 -2.49
CA ILE A 153 -19.66 6.68 -3.79
C ILE A 153 -19.83 5.43 -4.66
N LYS A 154 -20.95 5.32 -5.35
CA LYS A 154 -21.21 4.29 -6.36
C LYS A 154 -21.10 4.93 -7.72
N LEU A 155 -20.23 4.38 -8.56
CA LEU A 155 -20.17 4.70 -9.98
C LEU A 155 -20.96 3.65 -10.75
N GLN A 156 -21.98 4.09 -11.46
CA GLN A 156 -22.72 3.30 -12.43
C GLN A 156 -22.51 3.92 -13.82
N SER A 157 -22.12 3.11 -14.81
CA SER A 157 -22.14 3.51 -16.21
C SER A 157 -23.25 2.79 -16.95
N THR A 158 -24.06 3.56 -17.68
CA THR A 158 -25.11 3.07 -18.57
C THR A 158 -24.65 3.25 -20.01
N GLY A 159 -24.27 2.15 -20.67
CA GLY A 159 -23.96 2.12 -22.09
C GLY A 159 -25.18 1.76 -22.92
N THR A 160 -25.33 2.37 -24.09
CA THR A 160 -26.42 2.13 -25.03
C THR A 160 -25.87 1.89 -26.43
N ASP A 161 -26.56 1.05 -27.21
CA ASP A 161 -26.45 0.97 -28.67
C ASP A 161 -27.87 0.78 -29.22
N ARG A 162 -28.43 1.87 -29.77
CA ARG A 162 -29.83 1.97 -30.23
C ARG A 162 -30.85 1.66 -29.13
N GLU A 163 -31.43 0.46 -29.14
CA GLU A 163 -32.47 0.01 -28.20
C GLU A 163 -31.91 -0.88 -27.09
N VAL A 164 -30.63 -1.24 -27.16
CA VAL A 164 -29.99 -2.11 -26.17
C VAL A 164 -29.26 -1.25 -25.16
N THR A 165 -29.49 -1.54 -23.88
CA THR A 165 -28.85 -0.87 -22.75
C THR A 165 -28.12 -1.89 -21.89
N LYS A 166 -26.93 -1.52 -21.41
CA LYS A 166 -26.14 -2.25 -20.43
C LYS A 166 -25.71 -1.34 -19.30
N GLN A 167 -25.79 -1.85 -18.08
CA GLN A 167 -25.41 -1.13 -16.87
C GLN A 167 -24.35 -1.93 -16.14
N ILE A 168 -23.27 -1.27 -15.80
CA ILE A 168 -22.20 -1.81 -14.98
C ILE A 168 -21.86 -0.79 -13.90
N GLY A 169 -21.26 -1.23 -12.80
CA GLY A 169 -20.84 -0.30 -11.76
C GLY A 169 -19.89 -0.89 -10.75
N MET A 170 -19.38 0.00 -9.89
CA MET A 170 -18.47 -0.31 -8.81
C MET A 170 -18.64 0.70 -7.66
N ASN A 171 -18.25 0.28 -6.46
CA ASN A 171 -18.13 1.16 -5.32
C ASN A 171 -16.77 1.88 -5.34
N MET A 172 -16.74 3.03 -4.68
CA MET A 172 -15.60 3.91 -4.53
C MET A 172 -15.61 4.42 -3.09
N ALA A 173 -14.59 4.06 -2.32
CA ALA A 173 -14.47 4.47 -0.93
C ALA A 173 -13.88 5.87 -0.84
N ILE A 174 -14.53 6.77 -0.12
CA ILE A 174 -13.93 8.01 0.37
C ILE A 174 -13.11 7.62 1.59
N THR A 175 -11.79 7.58 1.42
CA THR A 175 -10.86 7.09 2.44
C THR A 175 -9.63 7.96 2.49
N LYS A 176 -8.83 7.75 3.52
CA LYS A 176 -7.53 8.38 3.66
C LYS A 176 -6.52 7.68 2.76
N ASP A 177 -5.65 8.46 2.11
CA ASP A 177 -4.54 7.91 1.34
C ASP A 177 -3.58 7.16 2.28
N ASN A 178 -3.36 5.90 1.95
CA ASN A 178 -2.53 4.96 2.68
C ASN A 178 -1.45 4.33 1.79
N GLU A 179 -1.04 4.99 0.69
CA GLU A 179 -0.07 4.47 -0.28
C GLU A 179 1.20 3.90 0.37
N VAL A 180 1.72 4.58 1.40
CA VAL A 180 2.91 4.15 2.14
C VAL A 180 2.75 2.75 2.75
N LEU A 181 1.53 2.34 3.13
CA LEU A 181 1.25 1.03 3.71
C LEU A 181 1.25 -0.11 2.69
N LYS A 182 1.30 0.20 1.40
CA LYS A 182 1.46 -0.82 0.35
C LYS A 182 2.88 -1.38 0.30
N TYR A 183 3.84 -0.65 0.87
CA TYR A 183 5.21 -1.15 1.06
C TYR A 183 5.32 -1.92 2.37
N ALA A 184 6.13 -2.97 2.36
CA ALA A 184 6.58 -3.63 3.58
C ALA A 184 7.52 -2.72 4.38
N ILE A 185 8.40 -2.01 3.66
CA ILE A 185 9.35 -1.05 4.23
C ILE A 185 9.41 0.18 3.32
N ALA A 186 9.17 1.35 3.88
CA ALA A 186 9.41 2.65 3.25
C ALA A 186 10.45 3.42 4.07
N SER A 187 11.56 3.82 3.46
CA SER A 187 12.64 4.56 4.13
C SER A 187 12.99 5.85 3.40
N ARG A 188 13.25 6.92 4.16
CA ARG A 188 13.84 8.14 3.61
C ARG A 188 15.34 8.05 3.38
N GLY A 189 15.97 7.11 4.08
CA GLY A 189 17.40 6.88 4.01
C GLY A 189 17.75 5.63 3.21
N LYS A 190 19.02 5.23 3.34
CA LYS A 190 19.49 3.94 2.85
C LYS A 190 18.86 2.80 3.66
N MET A 191 18.78 1.63 3.05
CA MET A 191 18.27 0.43 3.68
C MET A 191 19.22 -0.75 3.47
N TRP A 192 19.43 -1.52 4.51
CA TRP A 192 20.11 -2.82 4.44
C TRP A 192 19.13 -3.91 4.83
N VAL A 193 19.03 -4.95 4.01
CA VAL A 193 18.21 -6.13 4.26
C VAL A 193 19.13 -7.34 4.26
N THR A 194 19.27 -8.02 5.39
CA THR A 194 20.25 -9.09 5.59
C THR A 194 19.70 -10.21 6.47
N GLN A 195 20.51 -11.22 6.79
CA GLN A 195 20.25 -12.16 7.88
C GLN A 195 18.95 -12.97 7.71
N ASN A 196 18.86 -13.74 6.62
CA ASN A 196 17.72 -14.60 6.29
C ASN A 196 16.35 -13.91 6.44
N SER A 197 16.27 -12.65 5.99
CA SER A 197 15.05 -11.86 6.03
C SER A 197 14.14 -12.20 4.85
N THR A 198 12.85 -12.38 5.14
CA THR A 198 11.78 -12.53 4.15
C THR A 198 10.82 -11.34 4.25
N ILE A 199 10.67 -10.60 3.16
CA ILE A 199 9.84 -9.41 3.06
C ILE A 199 8.70 -9.71 2.09
N HIS A 200 7.47 -9.84 2.58
CA HIS A 200 6.28 -10.23 1.81
C HIS A 200 5.62 -9.04 1.10
N GLY A 201 6.40 -8.21 0.43
CA GLY A 201 5.89 -7.06 -0.32
C GLY A 201 6.98 -6.11 -0.82
N PRO A 202 6.60 -5.04 -1.54
CA PRO A 202 7.57 -4.12 -2.12
C PRO A 202 8.26 -3.28 -1.02
N ILE A 203 9.48 -2.83 -1.31
CA ILE A 203 10.23 -1.89 -0.47
C ILE A 203 10.56 -0.61 -1.24
N PHE A 204 10.64 0.52 -0.54
CA PHE A 204 10.87 1.83 -1.13
C PHE A 204 11.90 2.64 -0.36
N SER A 205 12.80 3.32 -1.09
CA SER A 205 13.75 4.27 -0.53
C SER A 205 13.74 5.60 -1.32
N THR A 206 13.56 6.72 -0.61
CA THR A 206 13.72 8.08 -1.17
C THR A 206 15.17 8.56 -1.18
N TRP A 207 16.14 7.67 -0.94
CA TRP A 207 17.55 8.02 -0.95
C TRP A 207 17.98 8.56 -2.32
N ASN A 208 18.53 9.78 -2.34
CA ASN A 208 18.87 10.51 -3.55
C ASN A 208 20.35 10.93 -3.63
N LYS A 209 21.23 10.21 -2.91
CA LYS A 209 22.67 10.51 -2.79
C LYS A 209 23.54 9.33 -3.26
N PRO A 210 23.53 9.00 -4.57
CA PRO A 210 24.27 7.85 -5.10
C PRO A 210 25.78 7.99 -4.85
N GLU A 211 26.31 9.21 -4.73
CA GLU A 211 27.72 9.48 -4.42
C GLU A 211 28.17 8.91 -3.05
N TRP A 212 27.23 8.54 -2.19
CA TRP A 212 27.47 8.00 -0.84
C TRP A 212 26.96 6.56 -0.65
N GLY A 213 26.61 5.89 -1.74
CA GLY A 213 26.25 4.48 -1.78
C GLY A 213 24.83 4.20 -2.29
N ALA A 214 24.54 2.91 -2.40
CA ALA A 214 23.27 2.42 -2.92
C ALA A 214 22.08 2.77 -2.00
N PRO A 215 20.88 2.98 -2.56
CA PRO A 215 19.66 3.16 -1.78
C PRO A 215 19.30 1.90 -0.97
N VAL A 216 19.57 0.72 -1.52
CA VAL A 216 19.30 -0.58 -0.91
C VAL A 216 20.49 -1.51 -1.12
N GLU A 217 20.91 -2.19 -0.06
CA GLU A 217 21.83 -3.33 -0.12
C GLU A 217 21.17 -4.55 0.50
N ALA A 218 21.29 -5.70 -0.15
CA ALA A 218 20.69 -6.94 0.30
C ALA A 218 21.64 -8.14 0.13
N THR A 219 21.70 -9.03 1.13
CA THR A 219 22.52 -10.26 1.06
C THR A 219 21.80 -11.40 0.35
N ALA A 220 22.55 -12.38 -0.16
CA ALA A 220 22.03 -13.47 -1.00
C ALA A 220 21.02 -14.39 -0.30
N ASP A 221 21.00 -14.39 1.03
CA ASP A 221 20.05 -15.14 1.86
C ASP A 221 18.73 -14.39 2.11
N THR A 222 18.53 -13.22 1.52
CA THR A 222 17.29 -12.45 1.65
C THR A 222 16.30 -12.74 0.53
N THR A 223 15.02 -12.62 0.86
CA THR A 223 13.92 -12.71 -0.10
C THR A 223 13.01 -11.50 0.06
N VAL A 224 12.79 -10.77 -1.04
CA VAL A 224 11.78 -9.73 -1.16
C VAL A 224 10.74 -10.23 -2.16
N GLU A 225 9.57 -10.62 -1.68
CA GLU A 225 8.41 -11.01 -2.50
C GLU A 225 7.69 -9.76 -3.02
N GLY A 226 8.43 -8.95 -3.79
CA GLY A 226 7.96 -7.69 -4.35
C GLY A 226 9.06 -6.93 -5.07
N SER A 227 8.72 -5.74 -5.58
CA SER A 227 9.68 -4.85 -6.21
C SER A 227 10.49 -4.06 -5.18
N ILE A 228 11.72 -3.71 -5.56
CA ILE A 228 12.53 -2.72 -4.87
C ILE A 228 12.38 -1.40 -5.61
N ASN A 229 12.11 -0.31 -4.91
CA ASN A 229 11.72 0.95 -5.52
C ASN A 229 12.67 2.07 -5.06
N THR A 230 13.21 2.84 -6.00
CA THR A 230 14.10 3.96 -5.72
C THR A 230 13.74 5.19 -6.56
N VAL A 231 13.97 6.37 -5.99
CA VAL A 231 13.86 7.66 -6.68
C VAL A 231 14.99 7.91 -7.67
N LEU A 232 16.09 7.13 -7.61
CA LEU A 232 17.26 7.32 -8.44
C LEU A 232 17.07 6.78 -9.85
N ALA A 233 17.61 7.49 -10.83
CA ALA A 233 17.76 6.98 -12.18
C ALA A 233 18.91 5.98 -12.25
N ILE A 234 18.79 4.99 -13.13
CA ILE A 234 19.86 4.00 -13.35
C ILE A 234 21.18 4.66 -13.77
N ALA A 235 21.13 5.70 -14.59
CA ALA A 235 22.32 6.43 -15.06
C ALA A 235 23.08 7.11 -13.93
N ASP A 236 22.40 7.57 -12.88
CA ASP A 236 23.04 8.22 -11.72
C ASP A 236 23.83 7.19 -10.89
N LEU A 237 23.31 5.98 -10.78
CA LEU A 237 23.98 4.86 -10.11
C LEU A 237 25.20 4.38 -10.92
N GLU A 238 25.04 4.24 -12.24
CA GLU A 238 26.14 3.87 -13.14
C GLU A 238 27.31 4.86 -13.11
N ASN A 239 27.02 6.16 -13.03
CA ASN A 239 28.04 7.22 -12.91
C ASN A 239 28.90 7.06 -11.64
N GLU A 240 28.31 6.51 -10.57
CA GLU A 240 28.98 6.22 -9.30
C GLU A 240 29.54 4.78 -9.22
N ASN A 241 29.49 4.02 -10.33
CA ASN A 241 29.86 2.61 -10.42
C ASN A 241 29.09 1.70 -9.45
N ILE A 242 27.81 2.00 -9.24
CA ILE A 242 26.89 1.20 -8.42
C ILE A 242 26.00 0.37 -9.33
N GLN A 243 26.02 -0.94 -9.15
CA GLN A 243 25.13 -1.87 -9.82
C GLN A 243 24.16 -2.44 -8.78
N LEU A 244 22.86 -2.13 -8.88
CA LEU A 244 21.89 -2.69 -7.95
C LEU A 244 21.54 -4.14 -8.30
N GLU A 245 21.35 -4.41 -9.59
CA GLU A 245 20.97 -5.72 -10.13
C GLU A 245 21.69 -5.99 -11.47
N THR A 246 21.84 -7.27 -11.82
CA THR A 246 22.37 -7.66 -13.14
C THR A 246 21.32 -7.43 -14.25
N LEU A 247 21.72 -6.66 -15.28
CA LEU A 247 20.87 -6.29 -16.42
C LEU A 247 21.47 -6.70 -17.77
N ASP A 248 20.63 -6.89 -18.79
CA ASP A 248 21.02 -7.09 -20.17
C ASP A 248 21.37 -5.77 -20.89
N ALA A 249 21.78 -5.84 -22.16
CA ALA A 249 22.15 -4.67 -22.95
C ALA A 249 21.01 -3.66 -23.22
N ASN A 250 19.76 -4.01 -22.86
CA ASN A 250 18.58 -3.16 -22.99
C ASN A 250 18.04 -2.73 -21.61
N ASN A 251 18.82 -2.90 -20.53
CA ASN A 251 18.45 -2.61 -19.15
C ASN A 251 17.28 -3.47 -18.63
N ASN A 252 17.14 -4.71 -19.13
CA ASN A 252 16.16 -5.66 -18.58
C ASN A 252 16.83 -6.63 -17.59
N PRO A 253 16.13 -7.06 -16.54
CA PRO A 253 16.58 -8.13 -15.65
C PRO A 253 16.98 -9.40 -16.41
N VAL A 254 18.08 -10.02 -16.00
CA VAL A 254 18.58 -11.26 -16.59
C VAL A 254 18.05 -12.47 -15.82
N PHE A 255 17.56 -13.47 -16.55
CA PHE A 255 17.08 -14.75 -16.00
C PHE A 255 17.83 -15.93 -16.62
N ASP A 256 18.00 -17.00 -15.84
CA ASP A 256 18.57 -18.27 -16.29
C ASP A 256 17.54 -19.14 -17.05
N GLU A 257 17.96 -20.32 -17.50
CA GLU A 257 17.10 -21.25 -18.26
C GLU A 257 15.90 -21.80 -17.47
N TYR A 258 15.91 -21.66 -16.15
CA TYR A 258 14.85 -22.09 -15.24
C TYR A 258 13.94 -20.92 -14.80
N GLY A 259 14.20 -19.70 -15.30
CA GLY A 259 13.47 -18.50 -14.92
C GLY A 259 13.91 -17.91 -13.57
N ASN A 260 15.03 -18.38 -13.00
CA ASN A 260 15.60 -17.75 -11.81
C ASN A 260 16.42 -16.53 -12.23
N ARG A 261 16.47 -15.54 -11.36
CA ARG A 261 17.25 -14.33 -11.58
C ARG A 261 18.75 -14.63 -11.57
N VAL A 262 19.48 -14.01 -12.48
CA VAL A 262 20.95 -14.07 -12.53
C VAL A 262 21.52 -12.92 -11.70
N TYR A 263 22.49 -13.22 -10.85
CA TYR A 263 23.18 -12.26 -9.99
C TYR A 263 24.68 -12.24 -10.30
N SER A 264 25.30 -11.09 -10.11
CA SER A 264 26.75 -10.91 -10.17
C SER A 264 27.28 -10.46 -8.82
N GLU A 265 28.56 -10.72 -8.52
CA GLU A 265 29.20 -10.23 -7.27
C GLU A 265 29.22 -8.69 -7.15
N ALA A 266 28.93 -7.96 -8.24
CA ALA A 266 28.84 -6.50 -8.24
C ALA A 266 27.46 -5.98 -7.78
N ASP A 267 26.43 -6.81 -7.76
CA ASP A 267 25.07 -6.41 -7.43
C ASP A 267 25.02 -6.02 -5.94
N THR A 268 24.53 -4.83 -5.60
CA THR A 268 24.31 -4.49 -4.19
C THR A 268 23.08 -5.20 -3.63
N VAL A 269 22.17 -5.68 -4.49
CA VAL A 269 21.02 -6.51 -4.15
C VAL A 269 21.27 -7.94 -4.61
N GLN A 270 21.69 -8.82 -3.70
CA GLN A 270 22.08 -10.21 -4.00
C GLN A 270 20.95 -11.23 -3.78
N GLY A 271 19.89 -10.88 -3.04
CA GLY A 271 18.78 -11.78 -2.67
C GLY A 271 17.68 -11.88 -3.73
N ALA A 272 16.65 -12.71 -3.50
CA ALA A 272 15.50 -12.84 -4.40
C ALA A 272 14.63 -11.56 -4.40
N HIS A 273 14.23 -11.07 -5.59
CA HIS A 273 13.30 -9.94 -5.75
C HIS A 273 12.62 -9.93 -7.13
N GLU A 274 11.47 -9.28 -7.26
CA GLU A 274 10.65 -9.25 -8.49
C GLU A 274 11.13 -8.20 -9.52
N GLY A 275 12.11 -7.36 -9.18
CA GLY A 275 12.56 -6.25 -10.03
C GLY A 275 13.03 -5.06 -9.21
N ILE A 276 13.73 -4.13 -9.87
CA ILE A 276 13.97 -2.78 -9.34
C ILE A 276 13.26 -1.78 -10.23
N ASN A 277 12.43 -0.93 -9.61
CA ASN A 277 11.84 0.23 -10.25
C ASN A 277 12.69 1.46 -9.92
N TYR A 278 13.21 2.09 -10.97
CA TYR A 278 13.97 3.35 -10.91
C TYR A 278 13.04 4.54 -11.13
N GLU A 279 13.47 5.73 -10.71
CA GLU A 279 12.74 6.99 -10.90
C GLU A 279 11.29 6.95 -10.36
N VAL A 280 11.06 6.18 -9.30
CA VAL A 280 9.75 6.15 -8.61
C VAL A 280 9.54 7.50 -7.91
N SER A 281 8.38 8.14 -8.13
CA SER A 281 8.08 9.44 -7.53
C SER A 281 7.95 9.35 -6.01
N ASP A 282 8.50 10.33 -5.29
CA ASP A 282 8.35 10.51 -3.83
C ASP A 282 7.34 11.61 -3.45
N SER A 283 6.76 12.30 -4.44
CA SER A 283 5.84 13.44 -4.21
C SER A 283 4.52 13.05 -3.54
N ASP A 284 4.13 11.78 -3.67
CA ASP A 284 2.79 11.28 -3.36
C ASP A 284 2.83 10.22 -2.25
N MET A 285 3.77 10.34 -1.29
CA MET A 285 3.93 9.37 -0.19
C MET A 285 3.65 9.97 1.20
N PRO A 286 2.38 10.29 1.55
CA PRO A 286 2.00 10.73 2.89
C PRO A 286 2.49 9.76 3.97
N GLY A 287 2.98 10.31 5.08
CA GLY A 287 3.63 9.54 6.16
C GLY A 287 5.15 9.47 6.02
N MET A 288 5.74 9.90 4.91
CA MET A 288 7.20 10.01 4.79
C MET A 288 7.72 11.41 5.19
N ASN A 289 6.85 12.36 5.56
CA ASN A 289 7.25 13.69 5.99
C ASN A 289 6.93 13.90 7.47
N GLU A 290 7.85 14.51 8.23
CA GLU A 290 7.61 14.84 9.64
C GLU A 290 6.43 15.78 9.86
N ASN A 291 6.11 16.63 8.87
CA ASN A 291 4.97 17.55 8.95
C ASN A 291 3.63 16.84 8.81
N ASP A 292 3.61 15.57 8.40
CA ASP A 292 2.39 14.78 8.36
C ASP A 292 1.97 14.42 9.80
N TYR A 293 2.87 14.48 10.79
CA TYR A 293 2.62 13.90 12.09
C TYR A 293 2.13 14.92 13.13
N ASP A 294 0.98 14.62 13.76
CA ASP A 294 0.50 15.29 14.98
C ASP A 294 0.02 14.24 15.99
N THR A 295 0.85 13.99 16.99
CA THR A 295 0.57 12.99 18.04
C THR A 295 0.00 13.60 19.32
N SER A 296 -0.33 14.89 19.33
CA SER A 296 -0.70 15.62 20.55
C SER A 296 -1.97 15.07 21.22
N SER A 297 -2.91 14.53 20.43
CA SER A 297 -4.14 13.92 20.92
C SER A 297 -3.87 12.71 21.84
N TYR A 298 -2.84 11.91 21.54
CA TYR A 298 -2.41 10.77 22.35
C TYR A 298 -1.85 11.20 23.72
N ALA A 299 -1.14 12.33 23.78
CA ALA A 299 -0.64 12.85 25.05
C ALA A 299 -1.78 13.27 25.99
N SER A 300 -2.89 13.76 25.43
CA SER A 300 -4.02 14.32 26.21
C SER A 300 -4.77 13.29 27.06
N ILE A 301 -4.72 12.02 26.66
CA ILE A 301 -5.36 10.91 27.39
C ILE A 301 -4.43 10.26 28.42
N CYS A 302 -3.14 10.66 28.45
CA CYS A 302 -2.12 10.00 29.25
C CYS A 302 -1.82 10.72 30.58
N THR A 303 -1.39 9.96 31.58
CA THR A 303 -0.98 10.47 32.91
C THR A 303 0.53 10.35 33.12
N ASP A 304 1.15 11.38 33.70
CA ASP A 304 2.60 11.42 33.95
C ASP A 304 3.10 10.25 34.81
N ILE A 305 4.14 9.58 34.32
CA ILE A 305 4.93 8.62 35.08
C ILE A 305 5.82 9.39 36.07
N PRO A 306 5.72 9.10 37.39
CA PRO A 306 6.49 9.79 38.42
C PRO A 306 7.99 9.49 38.31
N ALA A 307 8.84 10.34 38.90
CA ALA A 307 10.26 10.06 38.99
C ALA A 307 10.54 8.78 39.81
N ALA A 308 11.58 8.06 39.46
CA ALA A 308 12.04 6.88 40.19
C ALA A 308 13.53 6.98 40.53
N SER A 309 14.05 5.97 41.23
CA SER A 309 15.51 5.84 41.43
C SER A 309 16.22 5.70 40.09
N THR A 310 17.39 6.33 39.98
CA THR A 310 18.16 6.31 38.74
C THR A 310 19.29 5.29 38.76
N THR A 311 19.61 4.74 37.58
CA THR A 311 20.84 3.99 37.32
C THR A 311 21.58 4.61 36.14
N ARG A 312 22.92 4.58 36.14
CA ARG A 312 23.72 5.04 35.01
C ARG A 312 23.86 3.91 34.00
N GLU A 313 23.44 4.16 32.77
CA GLU A 313 23.73 3.31 31.61
C GLU A 313 24.31 4.14 30.46
N TYR A 314 24.93 3.48 29.49
CA TYR A 314 25.45 4.10 28.28
C TYR A 314 24.62 3.71 27.06
N PHE A 315 24.55 4.62 26.08
CA PHE A 315 24.06 4.30 24.74
C PHE A 315 24.94 4.97 23.67
N PRO A 316 25.48 4.21 22.72
CA PRO A 316 25.59 2.75 22.79
C PRO A 316 26.51 2.30 23.91
N HIS A 317 26.30 1.07 24.37
CA HIS A 317 27.08 0.45 25.44
C HIS A 317 27.97 -0.66 24.89
N LEU A 318 28.94 -1.08 25.72
CA LEU A 318 29.71 -2.28 25.46
C LEU A 318 28.76 -3.49 25.42
N ALA A 319 29.00 -4.42 24.50
CA ALA A 319 28.17 -5.62 24.37
C ALA A 319 28.12 -6.39 25.70
N GLY A 320 26.90 -6.72 26.14
CA GLY A 320 26.66 -7.40 27.42
C GLY A 320 26.86 -6.56 28.69
N ASP A 321 27.28 -5.29 28.59
CA ASP A 321 27.50 -4.42 29.76
C ASP A 321 27.03 -2.97 29.51
N TYR A 322 25.79 -2.69 29.93
CA TYR A 322 25.16 -1.38 29.87
C TYR A 322 25.86 -0.30 30.72
N SER A 323 26.70 -0.70 31.69
CA SER A 323 27.42 0.22 32.56
C SER A 323 28.69 0.78 31.93
N GLN A 324 29.13 0.20 30.80
CA GLN A 324 30.33 0.61 30.09
C GLN A 324 30.00 1.20 28.72
N PRO A 325 30.68 2.28 28.31
CA PRO A 325 30.53 2.83 26.97
C PRO A 325 31.09 1.86 25.92
N ARG A 326 30.42 1.76 24.76
CA ARG A 326 30.98 1.07 23.59
C ARG A 326 32.27 1.74 23.13
N ALA A 327 32.26 3.07 23.10
CA ALA A 327 33.34 3.90 22.60
C ALA A 327 33.36 5.25 23.31
N SER A 328 34.41 6.04 23.08
CA SER A 328 34.56 7.36 23.72
C SER A 328 33.45 8.36 23.40
N TRP A 329 32.68 8.13 22.32
CA TRP A 329 31.57 8.97 21.89
C TRP A 329 30.20 8.52 22.42
N SER A 330 30.13 7.35 23.09
CA SER A 330 28.93 6.87 23.78
C SER A 330 28.40 7.89 24.79
N LYS A 331 27.08 7.96 24.93
CA LYS A 331 26.43 8.91 25.85
C LYS A 331 25.95 8.22 27.11
N ALA A 332 26.17 8.86 28.25
CA ALA A 332 25.71 8.38 29.55
C ALA A 332 24.31 8.90 29.87
N TYR A 333 23.42 8.04 30.35
CA TYR A 333 22.03 8.34 30.75
C TYR A 333 21.78 7.93 32.20
N ASP A 334 21.14 8.81 32.97
CA ASP A 334 20.72 8.55 34.35
C ASP A 334 19.28 8.10 34.25
N ARG A 335 19.09 6.80 34.09
CA ARG A 335 17.80 6.22 33.73
C ARG A 335 16.93 6.01 34.94
N ASN A 336 15.71 6.53 34.91
CA ASN A 336 14.72 6.21 35.94
C ASN A 336 14.27 4.77 35.76
N VAL A 337 14.38 3.96 36.81
CA VAL A 337 14.14 2.51 36.76
C VAL A 337 12.74 2.20 37.25
N TYR A 338 11.98 1.45 36.44
CA TYR A 338 10.66 0.92 36.78
C TYR A 338 10.68 -0.58 36.56
N GLU A 339 10.29 -1.36 37.57
CA GLU A 339 10.36 -2.82 37.52
C GLU A 339 9.04 -3.43 37.98
N ASN A 340 8.52 -4.42 37.24
CA ASN A 340 7.33 -5.20 37.59
C ASN A 340 6.08 -4.32 37.79
N GLN A 341 5.90 -3.32 36.93
CA GLN A 341 4.79 -2.37 37.01
C GLN A 341 3.90 -2.42 35.77
N THR A 342 2.61 -2.14 35.97
CA THR A 342 1.64 -1.94 34.89
C THR A 342 1.33 -0.45 34.77
N PHE A 343 1.37 0.06 33.55
CA PHE A 343 1.05 1.44 33.21
C PHE A 343 -0.15 1.47 32.28
N THR A 344 -1.14 2.31 32.56
CA THR A 344 -2.32 2.48 31.71
C THR A 344 -2.40 3.92 31.23
N ASN A 345 -2.42 4.13 29.91
CA ASN A 345 -2.40 5.47 29.29
C ASN A 345 -1.40 6.38 30.00
N ALA A 346 -0.12 6.05 29.86
CA ALA A 346 0.95 6.65 30.65
C ALA A 346 1.84 7.53 29.79
N LYS A 347 2.30 8.63 30.39
CA LYS A 347 3.15 9.61 29.74
C LYS A 347 4.52 9.64 30.41
N LEU A 348 5.59 9.37 29.68
CA LEU A 348 6.96 9.53 30.15
C LEU A 348 7.43 10.97 29.90
N PRO A 349 7.63 11.80 30.95
CA PRO A 349 8.10 13.17 30.75
C PRO A 349 9.52 13.20 30.15
N LYS A 350 9.84 14.27 29.40
CA LYS A 350 11.17 14.44 28.80
C LYS A 350 12.31 14.49 29.82
N GLY A 351 13.47 13.95 29.45
CA GLY A 351 14.66 13.87 30.30
C GLY A 351 14.60 12.83 31.42
N ARG A 352 13.58 11.96 31.42
CA ARG A 352 13.46 10.86 32.37
C ARG A 352 14.33 9.66 31.97
N HIS A 353 14.57 9.47 30.68
CA HIS A 353 15.41 8.42 30.11
C HIS A 353 15.11 7.04 30.71
N ALA A 354 13.88 6.55 30.61
CA ALA A 354 13.46 5.40 31.40
C ALA A 354 14.21 4.10 31.09
N LEU A 355 14.25 3.24 32.10
CA LEU A 355 14.51 1.82 32.01
C LEU A 355 13.31 1.09 32.59
N PHE A 356 12.55 0.42 31.72
CA PHE A 356 11.44 -0.43 32.11
C PHE A 356 11.89 -1.88 32.10
N ARG A 357 11.69 -2.61 33.20
CA ARG A 357 11.99 -4.05 33.30
C ARG A 357 10.74 -4.83 33.69
N ASN A 358 10.37 -5.82 32.88
CA ASN A 358 9.21 -6.65 33.16
C ASN A 358 7.94 -5.80 33.42
N CYS A 359 7.75 -4.76 32.61
CA CYS A 359 6.61 -3.85 32.72
C CYS A 359 5.55 -4.18 31.66
N THR A 360 4.29 -3.91 31.99
CA THR A 360 3.15 -4.04 31.08
C THR A 360 2.56 -2.66 30.78
N PHE A 361 2.29 -2.37 29.51
CA PHE A 361 1.65 -1.14 29.08
C PHE A 361 0.28 -1.42 28.48
N GLU A 362 -0.76 -0.82 29.06
CA GLU A 362 -2.16 -0.93 28.64
C GLU A 362 -2.60 0.38 27.95
N GLY A 363 -3.03 0.30 26.69
CA GLY A 363 -3.37 1.49 25.91
C GLY A 363 -2.14 2.26 25.42
N VAL A 364 -2.04 3.56 25.69
CA VAL A 364 -0.97 4.40 25.13
C VAL A 364 0.19 4.58 26.10
N LEU A 365 1.42 4.33 25.64
CA LEU A 365 2.63 4.87 26.25
C LEU A 365 3.08 6.09 25.44
N PHE A 366 2.83 7.29 25.94
CA PHE A 366 3.29 8.52 25.31
C PHE A 366 4.68 8.92 25.84
N ILE A 367 5.67 9.13 24.97
CA ILE A 367 7.03 9.52 25.37
C ILE A 367 7.29 10.95 24.91
N GLU A 368 7.48 11.85 25.87
CA GLU A 368 7.71 13.25 25.57
C GLU A 368 9.15 13.51 25.09
N THR A 369 9.28 14.41 24.14
CA THR A 369 10.55 15.07 23.77
C THR A 369 10.26 16.52 23.40
N LYS A 370 11.30 17.35 23.32
CA LYS A 370 11.20 18.65 22.67
C LYS A 370 11.02 18.46 21.16
N GLU A 371 10.02 19.13 20.58
CA GLU A 371 9.75 19.12 19.14
C GLU A 371 10.89 19.76 18.35
N SER A 372 11.35 20.96 18.69
CA SER A 372 12.58 21.47 18.06
C SER A 372 13.79 20.72 18.62
N TYR A 373 14.39 19.83 17.83
CA TYR A 373 15.48 18.97 18.29
C TYR A 373 16.57 19.77 19.02
N GLN A 374 17.02 19.23 20.14
CA GLN A 374 18.13 19.77 20.91
C GLN A 374 18.98 18.64 21.45
N ASP A 375 20.30 18.73 21.29
CA ASP A 375 21.27 17.79 21.86
C ASP A 375 21.38 17.97 23.39
N SER A 376 20.32 17.61 24.12
CA SER A 376 20.21 17.80 25.57
C SER A 376 19.48 16.63 26.21
N THR A 377 20.09 16.04 27.23
CA THR A 377 19.45 14.98 28.04
C THR A 377 18.14 15.46 28.66
N SER A 378 18.07 16.70 29.15
CA SER A 378 16.85 17.25 29.76
C SER A 378 15.68 17.48 28.78
N GLN A 379 15.91 17.40 27.47
CA GLN A 379 14.90 17.70 26.45
C GLN A 379 14.55 16.48 25.58
N THR A 380 15.19 15.33 25.82
CA THR A 380 15.10 14.14 24.96
C THR A 380 14.77 12.92 25.82
N ASN A 381 14.44 11.80 25.17
CA ASN A 381 14.23 10.54 25.86
C ASN A 381 14.88 9.38 25.09
N ASN A 382 15.96 8.87 25.65
CA ASN A 382 16.50 7.55 25.31
C ASN A 382 15.91 6.55 26.31
N VAL A 383 15.12 5.58 25.85
CA VAL A 383 14.30 4.66 26.67
C VAL A 383 14.65 3.21 26.36
N ARG A 384 14.97 2.44 27.41
CA ARG A 384 15.17 0.99 27.32
C ARG A 384 13.96 0.24 27.80
N PHE A 385 13.53 -0.74 27.03
CA PHE A 385 12.54 -1.73 27.43
C PHE A 385 13.23 -3.08 27.58
N GLU A 386 13.11 -3.71 28.74
CA GLU A 386 13.67 -5.01 29.04
C GLU A 386 12.54 -5.95 29.43
N ASN A 387 12.31 -7.00 28.64
CA ASN A 387 11.26 -7.99 28.90
C ASN A 387 9.85 -7.38 29.10
N CYS A 388 9.47 -6.39 28.28
CA CYS A 388 8.21 -5.65 28.47
C CYS A 388 7.09 -6.15 27.55
N THR A 389 5.84 -5.98 27.98
CA THR A 389 4.64 -6.31 27.23
C THR A 389 3.85 -5.06 26.89
N PHE A 390 3.41 -4.93 25.64
CA PHE A 390 2.66 -3.80 25.12
C PHE A 390 1.30 -4.25 24.61
N ASN A 391 0.26 -3.91 25.36
CA ASN A 391 -1.15 -4.15 25.03
C ASN A 391 -1.79 -2.91 24.38
N GLY A 392 -1.01 -2.25 23.52
CA GLY A 392 -1.36 -0.95 22.93
C GLY A 392 -0.17 -0.32 22.20
N ALA A 393 -0.21 1.00 22.01
CA ALA A 393 0.75 1.72 21.15
C ALA A 393 1.78 2.52 21.96
N ILE A 394 3.02 2.54 21.49
CA ILE A 394 4.04 3.49 21.91
C ILE A 394 3.98 4.69 20.97
N VAL A 395 3.77 5.89 21.52
CA VAL A 395 3.63 7.12 20.75
C VAL A 395 4.62 8.15 21.28
N THR A 396 5.26 8.93 20.42
CA THR A 396 6.17 10.00 20.86
C THR A 396 5.69 11.37 20.39
N ASN A 397 6.21 12.45 20.97
CA ASN A 397 6.22 13.73 20.26
C ASN A 397 7.00 13.59 18.93
N VAL A 398 6.83 14.54 18.03
CA VAL A 398 7.50 14.60 16.72
C VAL A 398 8.68 15.58 16.78
N PRO A 399 9.91 15.12 17.12
CA PRO A 399 11.08 15.99 17.04
C PRO A 399 11.39 16.32 15.57
N SER A 400 11.71 17.57 15.29
CA SER A 400 12.15 18.06 13.99
C SER A 400 13.44 17.35 13.56
N SER A 401 13.53 17.07 12.28
CA SER A 401 14.72 16.60 11.60
C SER A 401 15.91 17.52 11.90
N THR A 402 17.11 16.92 11.93
CA THR A 402 18.34 17.62 12.31
C THR A 402 19.53 16.95 11.66
N ASN A 403 20.57 17.70 11.32
CA ASN A 403 21.83 17.13 10.83
C ASN A 403 22.84 16.90 11.96
N HIS A 404 22.40 16.99 13.23
CA HIS A 404 23.29 16.84 14.37
C HIS A 404 23.77 15.39 14.50
N TRP A 405 25.07 15.13 14.37
CA TRP A 405 25.68 13.79 14.34
C TRP A 405 25.30 12.84 15.49
N SER A 406 24.85 13.34 16.65
CA SER A 406 24.41 12.50 17.79
C SER A 406 22.91 12.34 17.95
N TRP A 407 22.10 12.80 16.99
CA TRP A 407 20.63 12.77 17.07
C TRP A 407 20.09 11.37 17.41
N TRP A 408 20.62 10.36 16.72
CA TRP A 408 20.28 8.94 16.84
C TRP A 408 20.58 8.35 18.24
N THR A 409 21.36 9.04 19.06
CA THR A 409 21.65 8.62 20.44
C THR A 409 20.68 9.21 21.47
N ARG A 410 19.92 10.26 21.12
CA ARG A 410 19.17 11.09 22.06
C ARG A 410 17.72 10.67 22.25
N ASN A 411 17.00 10.53 21.14
CA ASN A 411 15.62 10.07 21.11
C ASN A 411 15.63 8.65 20.58
N VAL A 412 15.53 7.68 21.48
CA VAL A 412 15.75 6.27 21.16
C VAL A 412 14.74 5.42 21.90
N LEU A 413 14.13 4.48 21.19
CA LEU A 413 13.40 3.34 21.74
C LEU A 413 14.24 2.11 21.42
N TYR A 414 14.81 1.46 22.43
CA TYR A 414 15.58 0.24 22.20
C TYR A 414 15.10 -0.87 23.12
N PHE A 415 14.85 -2.03 22.52
CA PHE A 415 14.20 -3.17 23.13
C PHE A 415 15.25 -4.25 23.39
N THR A 416 15.25 -4.81 24.59
CA THR A 416 16.23 -5.80 25.05
C THR A 416 15.49 -6.96 25.72
N GLY A 417 16.04 -8.17 25.62
CA GLY A 417 15.32 -9.37 26.04
C GLY A 417 14.10 -9.66 25.15
N GLU A 418 13.01 -10.18 25.73
CA GLU A 418 11.78 -10.54 25.02
C GLU A 418 10.75 -9.39 25.06
N ALA A 419 10.46 -8.74 23.93
CA ALA A 419 9.40 -7.73 23.87
C ALA A 419 8.15 -8.32 23.21
N THR A 420 7.03 -8.35 23.93
CA THR A 420 5.75 -8.84 23.42
C THR A 420 4.88 -7.65 23.01
N PHE A 421 4.43 -7.61 21.76
CA PHE A 421 3.45 -6.62 21.30
C PHE A 421 2.15 -7.35 20.95
N ASP A 422 1.14 -7.18 21.80
CA ASP A 422 -0.20 -7.73 21.60
C ASP A 422 -1.21 -6.59 21.67
N ASN A 423 -1.26 -5.78 20.60
CA ASN A 423 -2.08 -4.57 20.59
C ASN A 423 -3.58 -4.90 20.60
N THR A 424 -4.13 -5.10 21.80
CA THR A 424 -5.56 -5.30 22.07
C THR A 424 -6.30 -3.98 22.29
N SER A 425 -5.65 -2.84 22.06
CA SER A 425 -6.26 -1.53 22.27
C SER A 425 -7.24 -1.18 21.15
N SER A 426 -7.97 -0.08 21.31
CA SER A 426 -8.85 0.45 20.25
C SER A 426 -8.07 1.09 19.08
N MET A 427 -6.75 1.15 19.16
CA MET A 427 -5.85 1.75 18.16
C MET A 427 -4.96 0.66 17.57
N GLN A 428 -5.55 -0.23 16.77
CA GLN A 428 -4.87 -1.40 16.21
C GLN A 428 -3.99 -1.04 15.01
N GLU A 429 -4.12 0.20 14.50
CA GLU A 429 -3.47 0.64 13.29
C GLU A 429 -1.94 0.80 13.43
N THR A 430 -1.45 1.01 14.66
CA THR A 430 -0.03 1.24 14.95
C THR A 430 0.42 0.55 16.23
N THR A 431 1.63 0.00 16.22
CA THR A 431 2.30 -0.49 17.43
C THR A 431 3.34 0.51 17.93
N ILE A 432 4.06 1.18 17.03
CA ILE A 432 5.02 2.24 17.36
C ILE A 432 4.80 3.42 16.42
N LEU A 433 4.43 4.57 16.98
CA LEU A 433 4.30 5.85 16.29
C LEU A 433 5.36 6.82 16.86
N ALA A 434 6.61 6.63 16.43
CA ALA A 434 7.77 7.32 16.98
C ALA A 434 8.57 8.09 15.92
N PRO A 435 7.94 9.04 15.20
CA PRO A 435 8.61 9.77 14.11
C PRO A 435 9.90 10.42 14.61
N ASN A 436 10.99 10.27 13.84
CA ASN A 436 12.33 10.78 14.16
C ASN A 436 12.95 10.29 15.49
N PHE A 437 12.41 9.26 16.14
CA PHE A 437 13.12 8.49 17.18
C PHE A 437 13.87 7.33 16.54
N ASN A 438 15.09 7.05 16.98
CA ASN A 438 15.72 5.79 16.61
C ASN A 438 14.98 4.62 17.27
N VAL A 439 14.57 3.62 16.50
CA VAL A 439 13.81 2.46 17.00
C VAL A 439 14.62 1.20 16.73
N ASN A 440 15.11 0.56 17.78
CA ASN A 440 15.92 -0.65 17.70
C ASN A 440 15.13 -1.83 18.25
N LEU A 441 14.53 -2.61 17.35
CA LEU A 441 13.81 -3.83 17.64
C LEU A 441 14.77 -5.03 17.56
N GLY A 442 14.61 -5.98 18.46
CA GLY A 442 15.42 -7.21 18.45
C GLY A 442 16.47 -7.28 19.53
N ASN A 443 16.98 -8.50 19.76
CA ASN A 443 17.99 -8.79 20.77
C ASN A 443 19.38 -8.90 20.11
N THR A 444 20.41 -8.38 20.79
CA THR A 444 21.80 -8.43 20.36
C THR A 444 22.60 -9.61 20.93
N GLY A 445 21.92 -10.58 21.55
CA GLY A 445 22.49 -11.85 22.04
C GLY A 445 22.06 -13.08 21.23
N ALA A 446 22.83 -14.18 21.32
CA ALA A 446 22.48 -15.46 20.70
C ALA A 446 21.09 -15.93 21.13
N LEU A 447 20.20 -16.17 20.16
CA LEU A 447 18.83 -16.62 20.41
C LEU A 447 18.73 -18.13 20.17
N ASP A 448 18.07 -18.83 21.09
CA ASP A 448 17.56 -20.17 20.86
C ASP A 448 16.39 -20.12 19.84
N GLU A 449 16.16 -21.21 19.10
CA GLU A 449 14.99 -21.34 18.21
C GLU A 449 13.68 -21.03 18.99
N GLY A 450 12.90 -20.05 18.52
CA GLY A 450 11.53 -19.79 18.99
C GLY A 450 11.29 -18.57 19.88
N GLY A 451 12.31 -17.80 20.29
CA GLY A 451 12.13 -16.49 20.93
C GLY A 451 12.22 -15.37 19.90
N GLY A 452 11.14 -14.62 19.67
CA GLY A 452 11.10 -13.53 18.69
C GLY A 452 10.03 -12.49 19.00
N ASN A 453 10.21 -11.26 18.50
CA ASN A 453 9.23 -10.20 18.67
C ASN A 453 8.15 -10.32 17.59
N VAL A 454 6.89 -10.48 17.98
CA VAL A 454 5.75 -10.40 17.06
C VAL A 454 5.12 -9.02 17.21
N LEU A 455 4.96 -8.29 16.11
CA LEU A 455 4.38 -6.95 16.04
C LEU A 455 3.26 -6.91 15.00
N THR A 456 2.18 -6.17 15.26
CA THR A 456 1.07 -5.98 14.32
C THR A 456 0.78 -4.50 14.13
N GLY A 457 0.59 -4.06 12.89
CA GLY A 457 0.38 -2.67 12.51
C GLY A 457 1.66 -1.89 12.23
N ALA A 458 1.52 -0.61 11.92
CA ALA A 458 2.65 0.20 11.45
C ALA A 458 3.71 0.44 12.54
N VAL A 459 4.98 0.37 12.14
CA VAL A 459 6.17 0.69 12.95
C VAL A 459 6.84 1.91 12.34
N ILE A 460 6.68 3.07 12.99
CA ILE A 460 7.21 4.35 12.54
C ILE A 460 8.37 4.75 13.44
N GLY A 461 9.53 5.03 12.83
CA GLY A 461 10.73 5.53 13.48
C GLY A 461 11.46 6.56 12.62
N GLY A 462 12.50 7.19 13.16
CA GLY A 462 13.50 7.90 12.38
C GLY A 462 14.36 6.92 11.57
N ILE A 463 15.19 6.17 12.29
CA ILE A 463 15.81 4.94 11.78
C ILE A 463 15.17 3.78 12.52
N VAL A 464 14.83 2.73 11.78
CA VAL A 464 14.28 1.50 12.34
C VAL A 464 15.28 0.38 12.07
N ASP A 465 15.84 -0.15 13.15
CA ASP A 465 16.69 -1.34 13.14
C ASP A 465 15.87 -2.53 13.64
N VAL A 466 15.93 -3.65 12.93
CA VAL A 466 15.28 -4.92 13.31
C VAL A 466 16.31 -6.02 13.32
N ARG A 467 16.46 -6.71 14.46
CA ARG A 467 17.51 -7.72 14.67
C ARG A 467 16.94 -9.02 15.26
N GLY A 468 17.65 -10.13 15.04
CA GLY A 468 17.28 -11.43 15.59
C GLY A 468 16.03 -12.04 14.97
N ASN A 469 15.15 -12.62 15.79
CA ASN A 469 13.86 -13.15 15.34
C ASN A 469 12.78 -12.07 15.46
N ALA A 470 12.14 -11.73 14.34
CA ALA A 470 11.03 -10.79 14.34
C ALA A 470 9.98 -11.17 13.29
N GLU A 471 8.71 -11.10 13.66
CA GLU A 471 7.58 -11.20 12.74
C GLU A 471 6.77 -9.90 12.84
N ILE A 472 6.73 -9.14 11.75
CA ILE A 472 6.05 -7.84 11.70
C ILE A 472 4.90 -7.94 10.69
N TYR A 473 3.67 -7.88 11.17
CA TYR A 473 2.45 -7.80 10.37
C TYR A 473 2.02 -6.33 10.21
N GLY A 474 2.77 -5.60 9.39
CA GLY A 474 2.51 -4.22 9.07
C GLY A 474 3.64 -3.61 8.25
N THR A 475 3.60 -2.29 8.09
CA THR A 475 4.60 -1.53 7.35
C THR A 475 5.60 -0.87 8.29
N ILE A 476 6.89 -0.96 7.95
CA ILE A 476 7.94 -0.14 8.57
C ILE A 476 8.06 1.17 7.81
N ILE A 477 7.97 2.29 8.52
CA ILE A 477 8.19 3.64 7.98
C ILE A 477 9.40 4.25 8.69
N SER A 478 10.53 4.33 7.99
CA SER A 478 11.78 4.93 8.49
C SER A 478 11.92 6.35 7.94
N MET A 479 11.60 7.33 8.78
CA MET A 479 11.35 8.71 8.38
C MET A 479 12.55 9.65 8.43
N TYR A 480 13.68 9.24 8.99
CA TYR A 480 14.81 10.15 9.10
C TYR A 480 15.54 10.25 7.77
N ASP A 481 15.64 11.48 7.26
CA ASP A 481 16.38 11.78 6.05
C ASP A 481 17.89 11.77 6.33
N THR A 482 18.58 10.75 5.81
CA THR A 482 20.01 10.55 6.05
C THR A 482 20.89 11.27 5.03
N SER A 483 20.31 12.06 4.10
CA SER A 483 21.04 12.77 3.02
C SER A 483 21.99 13.87 3.49
N ALA A 484 22.06 14.13 4.79
CA ALA A 484 23.07 14.98 5.41
C ALA A 484 24.33 14.22 5.87
N HIS A 485 24.31 12.88 5.85
CA HIS A 485 25.36 12.04 6.42
C HIS A 485 25.94 11.09 5.36
N PRO A 486 27.24 11.22 4.99
CA PRO A 486 27.84 10.42 3.93
C PRO A 486 28.12 8.96 4.32
N ARG A 487 28.08 8.62 5.62
CA ARG A 487 28.39 7.28 6.13
C ARG A 487 27.54 6.97 7.37
N GLY A 488 27.25 5.70 7.60
CA GLY A 488 26.38 5.23 8.68
C GLY A 488 24.91 5.59 8.46
N TYR A 489 24.10 5.42 9.50
CA TYR A 489 22.68 5.82 9.55
C TYR A 489 21.85 5.14 8.45
N VAL A 490 21.60 3.85 8.64
CA VAL A 490 20.90 2.99 7.67
C VAL A 490 19.74 2.32 8.40
N THR A 491 18.57 2.25 7.77
CA THR A 491 17.50 1.36 8.23
C THR A 491 17.99 -0.08 8.07
N ASN A 492 18.28 -0.76 9.18
CA ASN A 492 18.94 -2.06 9.15
C ASN A 492 17.97 -3.19 9.52
N ILE A 493 17.56 -3.96 8.52
CA ILE A 493 16.79 -5.18 8.70
C ILE A 493 17.78 -6.34 8.68
N GLY A 494 18.12 -6.85 9.85
CA GLY A 494 19.15 -7.86 10.06
C GLY A 494 20.38 -7.31 10.78
N ALA A 495 21.55 -7.89 10.49
CA ALA A 495 22.75 -7.75 11.31
C ALA A 495 23.98 -7.20 10.56
N ALA A 496 23.77 -6.34 9.57
CA ALA A 496 24.88 -5.64 8.93
C ALA A 496 25.55 -4.67 9.93
N ASP A 497 26.88 -4.60 9.97
CA ASP A 497 27.60 -3.62 10.79
C ASP A 497 27.54 -2.24 10.12
N ASP A 498 26.69 -1.36 10.66
CA ASP A 498 26.46 0.01 10.20
C ASP A 498 27.31 1.04 10.94
N GLY A 499 28.20 0.59 11.84
CA GLY A 499 28.93 1.45 12.77
C GLY A 499 28.04 2.08 13.85
N GLY A 500 26.79 1.63 13.98
CA GLY A 500 25.73 2.13 14.87
C GLY A 500 25.78 1.55 16.28
N SER A 501 24.62 1.34 16.92
CA SER A 501 24.55 1.13 18.38
C SER A 501 25.13 -0.21 18.86
N GLU A 502 25.03 -1.29 18.08
CA GLU A 502 25.45 -2.63 18.50
C GLU A 502 26.04 -3.37 17.28
N GLY A 503 27.35 -3.56 17.24
CA GLY A 503 28.11 -3.99 16.06
C GLY A 503 28.96 -5.22 16.33
N ASP A 504 28.46 -6.12 17.17
CA ASP A 504 29.02 -7.46 17.19
C ASP A 504 28.30 -8.29 16.12
N VAL A 505 29.09 -9.11 15.42
CA VAL A 505 28.66 -10.05 14.38
C VAL A 505 27.60 -10.97 14.98
N TYR A 506 26.34 -10.62 14.76
CA TYR A 506 25.21 -11.45 15.11
C TYR A 506 25.11 -12.59 14.09
N SER A 507 24.88 -13.81 14.57
CA SER A 507 24.80 -15.03 13.76
C SER A 507 23.54 -15.79 14.16
N GLY A 508 22.59 -15.92 13.23
CA GLY A 508 21.30 -16.58 13.44
C GLY A 508 20.13 -15.63 13.21
N GLY A 509 18.91 -16.06 13.53
CA GLY A 509 17.68 -15.25 13.50
C GLY A 509 16.96 -15.18 12.14
N THR A 510 15.64 -15.12 12.16
CA THR A 510 14.78 -14.94 10.97
C THR A 510 13.88 -13.73 11.15
N ILE A 511 13.87 -12.84 10.15
CA ILE A 511 12.99 -11.67 10.12
C ILE A 511 11.95 -11.87 9.02
N SER A 512 10.68 -11.72 9.37
CA SER A 512 9.56 -11.75 8.43
C SER A 512 8.78 -10.45 8.54
N ILE A 513 8.56 -9.77 7.42
CA ILE A 513 7.76 -8.54 7.37
C ILE A 513 6.67 -8.69 6.33
N THR A 514 5.41 -8.55 6.75
CA THR A 514 4.23 -8.65 5.91
C THR A 514 3.45 -7.34 5.99
N PRO A 515 3.35 -6.55 4.91
CA PRO A 515 2.59 -5.31 4.91
C PRO A 515 1.10 -5.56 5.13
N SER A 516 0.44 -4.55 5.68
CA SER A 516 -1.02 -4.53 5.83
C SER A 516 -1.61 -3.44 4.93
N ALA A 517 -1.57 -3.66 3.61
CA ALA A 517 -1.97 -2.65 2.61
C ALA A 517 -3.44 -2.18 2.73
N ASP A 518 -4.31 -3.04 3.27
CA ASP A 518 -5.73 -2.73 3.49
C ASP A 518 -6.00 -2.05 4.85
N GLN A 519 -4.96 -1.83 5.66
CA GLN A 519 -5.08 -1.19 6.97
C GLN A 519 -5.23 0.34 6.83
N LEU A 520 -5.91 0.95 7.79
CA LEU A 520 -6.02 2.40 7.87
C LEU A 520 -4.69 3.01 8.32
N LEU A 521 -4.30 4.12 7.71
CA LEU A 521 -3.17 4.90 8.19
C LEU A 521 -3.48 5.45 9.59
N PRO A 522 -2.62 5.23 10.60
CA PRO A 522 -2.90 5.58 11.98
C PRO A 522 -3.37 7.03 12.17
N SER A 523 -4.17 7.26 13.22
CA SER A 523 -4.45 8.61 13.67
C SER A 523 -3.15 9.31 14.08
N GLY A 524 -3.09 10.62 13.85
CA GLY A 524 -1.88 11.40 14.06
C GLY A 524 -0.88 11.34 12.90
N ILE A 525 -1.20 10.67 11.79
CA ILE A 525 -0.54 10.86 10.49
C ILE A 525 -1.55 11.54 9.57
N THR A 526 -1.25 12.74 9.09
CA THR A 526 -2.11 13.53 8.21
C THR A 526 -1.86 13.10 6.78
N SER A 527 -2.93 12.79 6.07
CA SER A 527 -2.85 12.34 4.68
C SER A 527 -4.04 12.86 3.87
N PRO A 528 -3.89 13.15 2.57
CA PRO A 528 -5.01 13.51 1.69
C PRO A 528 -6.16 12.51 1.78
N ILE A 529 -7.39 13.00 1.68
CA ILE A 529 -8.55 12.16 1.43
C ILE A 529 -8.60 11.87 -0.08
N VAL A 530 -8.77 10.60 -0.42
CA VAL A 530 -8.88 10.09 -1.78
C VAL A 530 -10.21 9.37 -1.97
N ILE A 531 -10.61 9.24 -3.23
CA ILE A 531 -11.73 8.40 -3.63
C ILE A 531 -11.13 7.16 -4.31
N GLN A 532 -11.19 6.02 -3.64
CA GLN A 532 -10.52 4.80 -4.08
C GLN A 532 -11.52 3.81 -4.70
N PRO A 533 -11.40 3.49 -6.01
CA PRO A 533 -12.23 2.48 -6.64
C PRO A 533 -12.01 1.08 -6.04
N GLN A 534 -13.10 0.38 -5.71
CA GLN A 534 -13.05 -0.97 -5.14
C GLN A 534 -13.29 -2.01 -6.23
N GLN A 535 -12.21 -2.50 -6.85
CA GLN A 535 -12.29 -3.38 -8.03
C GLN A 535 -13.10 -4.67 -7.78
N ASN A 536 -13.06 -5.20 -6.55
CA ASN A 536 -13.81 -6.38 -6.12
C ASN A 536 -15.34 -6.18 -6.04
N THR A 537 -15.83 -4.93 -6.20
CA THR A 537 -17.27 -4.60 -6.19
C THR A 537 -17.85 -4.42 -7.60
N TYR A 538 -17.08 -4.74 -8.65
CA TYR A 538 -17.56 -4.70 -10.02
C TYR A 538 -18.82 -5.57 -10.19
N SER A 539 -19.83 -5.00 -10.83
CA SER A 539 -21.09 -5.68 -11.10
C SER A 539 -21.67 -5.29 -12.46
N GLU A 540 -22.31 -6.27 -13.11
CA GLU A 540 -23.07 -6.08 -14.35
C GLU A 540 -24.56 -6.33 -14.08
N GLY A 541 -25.44 -5.57 -14.74
CA GLY A 541 -26.89 -5.74 -14.64
C GLY A 541 -27.54 -5.12 -13.40
N LEU A 542 -27.00 -3.98 -12.97
CA LEU A 542 -27.47 -3.18 -11.82
C LEU A 542 -28.92 -2.71 -11.93
#